data_AF-A0A0T9QMI1-F1
#
_entry.id   AF-A0A0T9QMI1-F1
#
_cell.length_a   1.000
_cell.length_b   1.000
_cell.length_c   1.000
_cell.angle_alpha   90.00
_cell.angle_beta   90.00
_cell.angle_gamma   90.00
#
_symmetry.space_group_name_H-M   'P 1'
#
loop_
_entity.id
_entity.type
_entity.pdbx_description
1 polymer ?
#
loop_
_entity_poly.entity_id
_entity_poly.type
_entity_poly.pdbx_seq_one_letter_code
_entity_poly.pdbx_strand_id
1 'polypeptide(L)'
;MGLITAYMDRAIKLPHPTLAQFWQDTLFTVSKKLLLLRDITDLVNELRTLSFSVVRFKRVNLLLLNPLYNQNILYTHDDATNRIVGLQNVLFAEGPGGYAWQ
;
A
#
# COMPACT_ATOMS: atom_id res chain seq x y z
N MET A 1 -38.68 15.71 48.83
CA MET A 1 -37.23 15.62 48.55
C MET A 1 -37.00 14.54 47.51
N GLY A 2 -37.00 14.90 46.23
CA GLY A 2 -36.62 14.02 45.13
C GLY A 2 -35.31 14.53 44.57
N LEU A 3 -34.21 13.89 44.94
CA LEU A 3 -32.87 14.27 44.49
C LEU A 3 -32.23 13.11 43.74
N ILE A 4 -32.01 13.37 42.46
CA ILE A 4 -30.87 12.91 41.67
C ILE A 4 -30.91 11.43 41.26
N THR A 5 -31.86 11.10 40.39
CA THR A 5 -31.74 9.97 39.46
C THR A 5 -31.69 10.53 38.03
N ALA A 6 -30.60 11.22 37.70
CA ALA A 6 -30.35 11.74 36.36
C ALA A 6 -28.84 11.73 36.04
N TYR A 7 -28.17 10.61 36.33
CA TYR A 7 -26.89 10.26 35.71
C TYR A 7 -27.17 9.27 34.56
N MET A 8 -28.10 9.61 33.67
CA MET A 8 -28.21 8.92 32.38
C MET A 8 -27.15 9.49 31.43
N ASP A 9 -26.11 8.69 31.23
CA ASP A 9 -25.85 8.11 29.92
C ASP A 9 -25.72 9.09 28.74
N ARG A 10 -24.85 10.08 28.88
CA ARG A 10 -24.24 10.71 27.70
C ARG A 10 -23.05 9.87 27.27
N ALA A 11 -23.33 8.75 26.62
CA ALA A 11 -22.37 8.14 25.71
C ALA A 11 -21.98 9.22 24.70
N ILE A 12 -20.81 9.83 24.91
CA ILE A 12 -20.21 10.78 23.98
C ILE A 12 -20.00 10.00 22.69
N LYS A 13 -20.92 10.16 21.72
CA LYS A 13 -20.73 9.67 20.36
C LYS A 13 -19.51 10.40 19.82
N LEU A 14 -18.35 9.75 19.88
CA LEU A 14 -17.12 10.22 19.26
C LEU A 14 -17.46 10.54 17.80
N PRO A 15 -17.16 11.76 17.33
CA PRO A 15 -17.44 12.14 15.95
C PRO A 15 -16.78 11.12 15.03
N HIS A 16 -17.57 10.57 14.11
CA HIS A 16 -17.03 9.63 13.13
C HIS A 16 -15.96 10.37 12.31
N PRO A 17 -14.76 9.79 12.17
CA PRO A 17 -13.68 10.44 11.44
C PRO A 17 -14.18 10.75 10.03
N THR A 18 -13.92 11.97 9.58
CA THR A 18 -14.21 12.34 8.20
C THR A 18 -13.35 11.48 7.27
N LEU A 19 -13.82 11.26 6.03
CA LEU A 19 -13.06 10.52 5.03
C LEU A 19 -11.64 11.09 4.87
N ALA A 20 -11.50 12.42 4.89
CA ALA A 20 -10.21 13.10 4.81
C ALA A 20 -9.29 12.76 6.00
N GLN A 21 -9.83 12.76 7.22
CA GLN A 21 -9.08 12.41 8.43
C GLN A 21 -8.66 10.94 8.43
N PHE A 22 -9.56 10.04 8.03
CA PHE A 22 -9.24 8.62 7.86
C PHE A 22 -8.09 8.40 6.86
N TRP A 23 -8.10 9.09 5.72
CA TRP A 23 -7.02 9.00 4.74
C TRP A 23 -5.71 9.60 5.25
N GLN A 24 -5.74 10.71 5.99
CA GLN A 24 -4.55 11.29 6.60
C GLN A 24 -3.91 10.33 7.61
N ASP A 25 -4.72 9.75 8.51
CA ASP A 25 -4.24 8.81 9.52
C ASP A 25 -3.68 7.54 8.86
N THR A 26 -4.36 7.05 7.82
CA THR A 26 -3.92 5.88 7.04
C THR A 26 -2.61 6.17 6.33
N LEU A 27 -2.50 7.28 5.61
CA LEU A 27 -1.27 7.68 4.92
C LEU A 27 -0.10 7.83 5.89
N PHE A 28 -0.31 8.51 7.03
CA PHE A 28 0.72 8.67 8.05
C PHE A 28 1.22 7.32 8.58
N THR A 29 0.29 6.42 8.92
CA THR A 29 0.62 5.07 9.41
C THR A 29 1.38 4.27 8.36
N VAL A 30 0.92 4.30 7.11
CA VAL A 30 1.55 3.63 5.97
C VAL A 30 2.95 4.15 5.72
N SER A 31 3.13 5.46 5.61
CA SER A 31 4.44 6.07 5.37
C SER A 31 5.44 5.69 6.46
N LYS A 32 5.04 5.74 7.74
CA LYS A 32 5.90 5.33 8.85
C LYS A 32 6.32 3.86 8.74
N LYS A 33 5.38 2.98 8.37
CA LYS A 33 5.66 1.54 8.20
C LYS A 33 6.61 1.28 7.04
N LEU A 34 6.35 1.90 5.87
CA LEU A 34 7.18 1.74 4.67
C LEU A 34 8.62 2.23 4.87
N LEU A 35 8.83 3.30 5.64
CA LEU A 35 10.18 3.83 5.92
C LEU A 35 11.09 2.87 6.69
N LEU A 36 10.49 1.93 7.44
CA LEU A 36 11.22 0.92 8.22
C LEU A 36 11.58 -0.31 7.39
N LEU A 37 10.97 -0.49 6.23
CA LEU A 37 11.23 -1.64 5.36
C LEU A 37 12.58 -1.47 4.67
N ARG A 38 13.34 -2.57 4.65
CA ARG A 38 14.66 -2.66 4.01
C ARG A 38 14.73 -3.75 2.95
N ASP A 39 13.74 -4.65 2.93
CA ASP A 39 13.62 -5.71 1.94
C ASP A 39 12.48 -5.39 0.96
N ILE A 40 12.74 -5.64 -0.33
CA ILE A 40 11.78 -5.34 -1.40
C ILE A 40 10.58 -6.30 -1.41
N THR A 41 10.78 -7.53 -0.95
CA THR A 41 9.71 -8.53 -0.77
C THR A 41 8.73 -8.06 0.28
N ASP A 42 9.24 -7.59 1.41
CA ASP A 42 8.43 -7.03 2.50
C ASP A 42 7.67 -5.78 2.03
N LEU A 43 8.33 -4.93 1.24
CA LEU A 43 7.70 -3.76 0.64
C LEU A 43 6.52 -4.13 -0.26
N VAL A 44 6.67 -5.12 -1.15
CA VAL A 44 5.59 -5.59 -2.03
C VAL A 44 4.43 -6.17 -1.22
N ASN A 45 4.74 -6.98 -0.20
CA ASN A 45 3.72 -7.58 0.67
C ASN A 45 2.91 -6.53 1.44
N GLU A 46 3.58 -5.50 1.96
CA GLU A 46 2.91 -4.41 2.67
C GLU A 46 2.06 -3.56 1.73
N LEU A 47 2.59 -3.18 0.57
CA LEU A 47 1.80 -2.43 -0.42
C LEU A 47 0.61 -3.24 -0.92
N ARG A 48 0.76 -4.56 -1.11
CA ARG A 48 -0.37 -5.45 -1.41
C ARG A 48 -1.43 -5.40 -0.33
N THR A 49 -1.05 -5.58 0.93
CA THR A 49 -1.98 -5.55 2.08
C THR A 49 -2.74 -4.22 2.19
N LEU A 50 -2.05 -3.12 1.97
CA LEU A 50 -2.63 -1.77 1.99
C LEU A 50 -3.57 -1.54 0.80
N SER A 51 -3.16 -2.00 -0.38
CA SER A 51 -3.97 -1.87 -1.58
C SER A 51 -5.31 -2.60 -1.47
N PHE A 52 -5.34 -3.77 -0.81
CA PHE A 52 -6.57 -4.53 -0.59
C PHE A 52 -7.43 -3.92 0.51
N SER A 53 -6.82 -3.46 1.60
CA SER A 53 -7.55 -2.96 2.77
C SER A 53 -8.15 -1.57 2.55
N VAL A 54 -7.48 -0.69 1.80
CA VAL A 54 -7.90 0.71 1.65
C VAL A 54 -8.48 1.01 0.27
N VAL A 55 -7.86 0.50 -0.80
CA VAL A 55 -8.17 0.90 -2.19
C VAL A 55 -8.89 -0.19 -2.99
N ARG A 56 -8.92 -1.43 -2.49
CA ARG A 56 -9.44 -2.64 -3.13
C ARG A 56 -8.84 -2.96 -4.49
N PHE A 57 -7.56 -2.65 -4.70
CA PHE A 57 -6.88 -3.12 -5.91
C PHE A 57 -6.68 -4.63 -5.87
N LYS A 58 -6.86 -5.28 -7.03
CA LYS A 58 -6.73 -6.74 -7.15
C LYS A 58 -5.27 -7.22 -7.14
N ARG A 59 -4.33 -6.40 -7.60
CA ARG A 59 -2.90 -6.74 -7.70
C ARG A 59 -2.05 -5.50 -7.48
N VAL A 60 -0.87 -5.74 -6.90
CA VAL A 60 0.20 -4.74 -6.74
C VAL A 60 1.47 -5.37 -7.25
N ASN A 61 2.11 -4.66 -8.18
CA ASN A 61 3.39 -5.04 -8.74
C ASN A 61 4.36 -3.87 -8.53
N LEU A 62 5.60 -4.18 -8.15
CA LEU A 62 6.67 -3.19 -8.09
C LEU A 62 7.65 -3.43 -9.21
N LEU A 63 7.96 -2.37 -9.94
CA LEU A 63 8.99 -2.39 -10.95
C LEU A 63 10.21 -1.64 -10.44
N LEU A 64 11.32 -2.34 -10.31
CA LEU A 64 12.62 -1.74 -10.05
C LEU A 64 13.33 -1.47 -11.37
N LEU A 65 13.62 -0.21 -11.62
CA LEU A 65 14.39 0.26 -12.77
C LEU A 65 15.83 0.52 -12.32
N ASN A 66 16.79 -0.15 -12.96
CA ASN A 66 18.21 0.09 -12.75
C ASN A 66 18.82 0.60 -14.07
N PRO A 67 18.81 1.94 -14.29
CA PRO A 67 19.21 2.52 -15.57
C PRO A 67 20.71 2.32 -15.87
N LEU A 68 21.55 2.23 -14.84
CA LEU A 68 23.00 2.05 -15.00
C LEU A 68 23.36 0.75 -15.71
N TYR A 69 22.53 -0.29 -15.54
CA TYR A 69 22.74 -1.61 -16.13
C TYR A 69 21.64 -1.99 -17.12
N ASN A 70 20.73 -1.06 -17.45
CA ASN A 70 19.53 -1.31 -18.25
C ASN A 70 18.74 -2.54 -17.78
N GLN A 71 18.61 -2.69 -16.46
CA GLN A 71 17.98 -3.84 -15.83
C GLN A 71 16.61 -3.45 -15.27
N ASN A 72 15.60 -4.25 -15.61
CA ASN A 72 14.25 -4.10 -15.07
C ASN A 72 13.89 -5.37 -14.31
N ILE A 73 13.51 -5.22 -13.03
CA ILE A 73 13.05 -6.34 -12.20
C ILE A 73 11.63 -6.05 -11.75
N LEU A 74 10.70 -6.93 -12.10
CA LEU A 74 9.32 -6.88 -11.66
C LEU A 74 9.12 -7.80 -10.46
N TYR A 75 8.75 -7.23 -9.31
CA TYR A 75 8.30 -7.98 -8.15
C TYR A 75 6.78 -8.05 -8.14
N THR A 76 6.24 -9.26 -8.12
CA THR A 76 4.79 -9.52 -8.06
C THR A 76 4.49 -10.59 -7.04
N HIS A 77 3.27 -10.57 -6.51
CA HIS A 77 2.75 -11.71 -5.78
C HIS A 77 2.35 -12.82 -6.76
N ASP A 78 2.89 -14.02 -6.57
CA ASP A 78 2.44 -15.23 -7.24
C ASP A 78 1.36 -15.91 -6.40
N ASP A 79 0.15 -15.96 -6.95
CA ASP A 79 -1.01 -16.56 -6.29
C ASP A 79 -0.90 -18.10 -6.20
N ALA A 80 -0.12 -18.74 -7.08
CA ALA A 80 0.07 -20.20 -7.07
C ALA A 80 1.00 -20.65 -5.94
N THR A 81 2.09 -19.92 -5.71
CA THR A 81 3.07 -20.24 -4.67
C THR A 81 2.89 -19.44 -3.38
N ASN A 82 1.96 -18.46 -3.37
CA ASN A 82 1.72 -17.52 -2.29
C ASN A 82 2.99 -16.81 -1.81
N ARG A 83 3.84 -16.42 -2.76
CA ARG A 83 5.15 -15.79 -2.52
C ARG A 83 5.34 -14.60 -3.44
N ILE A 84 6.20 -13.67 -3.03
CA ILE A 84 6.67 -12.64 -3.94
C ILE A 84 7.76 -13.23 -4.82
N VAL A 85 7.61 -13.05 -6.13
CA VAL A 85 8.57 -13.49 -7.13
C VAL A 85 9.14 -12.28 -7.87
N GLY A 86 10.45 -12.31 -8.13
CA GLY A 86 11.15 -11.32 -8.94
C GLY A 86 11.36 -11.86 -10.35
N LEU A 87 10.77 -11.21 -11.35
CA LEU A 87 10.98 -11.50 -12.77
C LEU A 87 11.97 -10.49 -13.33
N GLN A 88 13.11 -10.98 -13.84
CA GLN A 88 14.15 -10.14 -14.42
C GLN A 88 13.92 -9.91 -15.91
N ASN A 89 14.52 -8.84 -16.45
CA ASN A 89 14.52 -8.51 -17.88
C ASN A 89 13.11 -8.43 -18.47
N VAL A 90 12.18 -7.89 -17.69
CA VAL A 90 10.85 -7.56 -18.20
C VAL A 90 11.01 -6.44 -19.21
N LEU A 91 11.01 -6.82 -20.49
CA LEU A 91 10.90 -5.91 -21.62
C LEU A 91 9.54 -5.21 -21.48
N PHE A 92 9.57 -3.90 -21.24
CA PHE A 92 8.40 -3.08 -21.55
C PHE A 92 8.13 -3.31 -23.02
N ALA A 93 7.00 -3.94 -23.31
CA ALA A 93 6.53 -4.19 -24.66
C ALA A 93 6.87 -2.99 -25.53
N GLU A 94 7.33 -3.25 -26.74
CA GLU A 94 7.68 -2.33 -27.83
C GLU A 94 6.56 -1.29 -28.08
N GLY A 95 6.37 -0.39 -27.14
CA GLY A 95 5.52 0.76 -27.23
C GLY A 95 6.34 1.93 -27.74
N PRO A 96 5.72 2.93 -28.34
CA PRO A 96 6.41 4.04 -29.01
C PRO A 96 7.34 4.90 -28.10
N GLY A 97 7.43 4.60 -26.79
CA GLY A 97 8.40 5.19 -25.86
C GLY A 97 9.68 4.35 -25.63
N GLY A 98 9.80 3.14 -26.19
CA GLY A 98 10.94 2.23 -25.99
C GLY A 98 12.23 2.64 -26.70
N TYR A 99 12.16 3.59 -27.63
CA TYR A 99 13.32 4.11 -28.37
C TYR A 99 14.05 5.27 -27.67
N ALA A 100 13.61 5.71 -26.49
CA ALA A 100 14.19 6.88 -25.82
C ALA A 100 15.55 6.62 -25.13
N TRP A 101 16.06 5.38 -25.15
CA TRP A 101 17.30 5.00 -24.48
C TRP A 101 18.19 4.08 -25.34
N GLN A 102 18.29 4.37 -26.64
CA GLN A 102 19.41 3.91 -27.46
C GLN A 102 20.48 5.00 -27.57
#